data_AF-A0A3N9N5R8-F1
#
_entry.id   AF-A0A3N9N5R8-F1
#
_cell.length_a   1.000
_cell.length_b   1.000
_cell.length_c   1.000
_cell.angle_alpha   90.00
_cell.angle_beta   90.00
_cell.angle_gamma   90.00
#
_symmetry.space_group_name_H-M   'P 1'
#
loop_
_entity.id
_entity.type
_entity.pdbx_description
1 polymer ?
#
loop_
_entity_poly.entity_id
_entity_poly.type
_entity_poly.pdbx_seq_one_letter_code
_entity_poly.pdbx_strand_id
1 'polypeptide(L)'
;ALLGLLLPVNAPWWLILVGCFIMIVVGKKLFGGLGAYPVHPTALAGAMLIVSWPSRFDYTAALAGFNLDFKMIEPIRLVKTLGSTAEESYRLMDMFLGHQIAGAGNAMVLYLLIGGLFLLAARQISWHIPVGFLAGVALTSFALHAYNPSLFATAQFQLLAGSTILAAFFLVPDHTTSPVNLLPMFLSGLIGGMILVLIRSFSHHYDGVIFTVLLVNICNPLLDRIAPKPIVKREVVQDA
;
A
#
# COMPACT_ATOMS: atom_id res chain seq x y z
N ALA A 1 14.99 2.81 -2.52
CA ALA A 1 14.68 2.50 -1.11
C ALA A 1 13.36 1.74 -0.98
N LEU A 2 12.22 2.34 -1.32
CA LEU A 2 10.90 1.71 -1.14
C LEU A 2 10.75 0.32 -1.79
N LEU A 3 11.35 0.10 -2.97
CA LEU A 3 11.32 -1.23 -3.62
C LEU A 3 11.95 -2.31 -2.75
N GLY A 4 13.04 -2.00 -2.03
CA GLY A 4 13.72 -2.95 -1.15
C GLY A 4 12.86 -3.40 0.02
N LEU A 5 11.99 -2.52 0.55
CA LEU A 5 11.07 -2.85 1.64
C LEU A 5 10.00 -3.85 1.18
N LEU A 6 9.54 -3.71 -0.07
CA LEU A 6 8.54 -4.56 -0.70
C LEU A 6 9.09 -5.92 -1.16
N LEU A 7 10.39 -6.05 -1.35
CA LEU A 7 10.97 -7.30 -1.83
C LEU A 7 11.04 -8.34 -0.70
N PRO A 8 10.94 -9.65 -1.03
CA PRO A 8 11.18 -10.70 -0.05
C PRO A 8 12.63 -10.68 0.46
N VAL A 9 12.83 -11.13 1.70
CA VAL A 9 14.13 -11.12 2.36
C VAL A 9 15.18 -11.96 1.63
N ASN A 10 14.77 -13.04 0.97
CA ASN A 10 15.65 -13.92 0.20
C ASN A 10 15.78 -13.54 -1.28
N ALA A 11 15.33 -12.34 -1.68
CA ALA A 11 15.35 -11.91 -3.08
C ALA A 11 16.78 -11.99 -3.65
N PRO A 12 16.98 -12.70 -4.77
CA PRO A 12 18.31 -12.80 -5.37
C PRO A 12 18.72 -11.44 -5.93
N TRP A 13 20.03 -11.16 -5.92
CA TRP A 13 20.59 -9.88 -6.35
C TRP A 13 20.13 -9.45 -7.75
N TRP A 14 19.96 -10.39 -8.68
CA TRP A 14 19.52 -10.09 -10.04
C TRP A 14 18.06 -9.59 -10.10
N LEU A 15 17.19 -10.08 -9.21
CA LEU A 15 15.78 -9.64 -9.15
C LEU A 15 15.70 -8.19 -8.67
N ILE A 16 16.57 -7.82 -7.72
CA ILE A 16 16.71 -6.44 -7.24
C ILE A 16 17.17 -5.54 -8.38
N LEU A 17 18.18 -5.96 -9.16
CA LEU A 17 18.68 -5.18 -10.30
C LEU A 17 17.61 -5.00 -11.38
N VAL A 18 16.90 -6.06 -11.75
CA VAL A 18 15.79 -5.99 -12.72
C VAL A 18 14.68 -5.08 -12.21
N GLY A 19 14.30 -5.20 -10.93
CA GLY A 19 13.32 -4.32 -10.30
C GLY A 19 13.73 -2.85 -10.33
N CYS A 20 14.98 -2.55 -9.99
CA CYS A 20 15.54 -1.20 -10.06
C CYS A 20 15.57 -0.67 -11.50
N PHE A 21 15.96 -1.51 -12.47
CA PHE A 21 15.95 -1.15 -13.88
C PHE A 21 14.53 -0.77 -14.36
N ILE A 22 13.53 -1.62 -14.07
CA ILE A 22 12.13 -1.35 -14.40
C ILE A 22 11.65 -0.06 -13.72
N MET A 23 11.90 0.09 -12.43
CA MET A 23 11.47 1.26 -11.65
C MET A 23 12.03 2.57 -12.22
N ILE A 24 13.30 2.58 -12.65
CA ILE A 24 13.98 3.79 -13.15
C ILE A 24 13.63 4.04 -14.61
N VAL A 25 13.82 3.04 -15.47
CA VAL A 25 13.66 3.21 -16.91
C VAL A 25 12.18 3.33 -17.26
N VAL A 26 11.39 2.33 -16.89
CA VAL A 26 9.96 2.26 -17.23
C VAL A 26 9.15 3.18 -16.32
N GLY A 27 9.36 3.09 -15.01
CA GLY A 27 8.55 3.82 -14.03
C GLY A 27 8.81 5.33 -13.98
N LYS A 28 9.99 5.81 -14.39
CA LYS A 28 10.33 7.24 -14.34
C LYS A 28 10.72 7.82 -15.70
N LYS A 29 11.72 7.25 -16.36
CA LYS A 29 12.36 7.90 -17.52
C LYS A 29 11.47 7.91 -18.77
N LEU A 30 10.67 6.88 -19.01
CA LEU A 30 9.71 6.86 -20.13
C LEU A 30 8.69 8.00 -20.08
N PHE A 31 8.34 8.46 -18.87
CA PHE A 31 7.34 9.51 -18.67
C PHE A 31 7.94 10.92 -18.56
N GLY A 32 9.22 11.11 -18.86
CA GLY A 32 9.87 12.43 -18.78
C GLY A 32 10.60 12.73 -17.47
N GLY A 33 10.69 11.75 -16.55
CA GLY A 33 11.54 11.85 -15.35
C GLY A 33 10.79 12.12 -14.05
N LEU A 34 11.37 12.94 -13.17
CA LEU A 34 10.81 13.22 -11.84
C LEU A 34 9.59 14.14 -11.99
N GLY A 35 8.45 13.76 -11.39
CA GLY A 35 7.24 14.60 -11.39
C GLY A 35 6.21 14.26 -12.47
N ALA A 36 6.58 13.49 -13.49
CA ALA A 36 5.73 13.28 -14.68
C ALA A 36 5.17 11.85 -14.81
N TYR A 37 5.54 10.94 -13.90
CA TYR A 37 5.05 9.57 -13.94
C TYR A 37 3.59 9.48 -13.47
N PRO A 38 2.68 8.80 -14.21
CA PRO A 38 1.26 8.71 -13.86
C PRO A 38 0.99 7.73 -12.72
N VAL A 39 1.92 6.78 -12.48
CA VAL A 39 1.78 5.74 -11.46
C VAL A 39 3.04 5.61 -10.64
N HIS A 40 2.89 5.27 -9.35
CA HIS A 40 4.01 5.14 -8.42
C HIS A 40 5.07 4.14 -8.95
N PRO A 41 6.33 4.57 -9.22
CA PRO A 41 7.32 3.76 -9.94
C PRO A 41 7.71 2.48 -9.21
N THR A 42 7.77 2.55 -7.87
CA THR A 42 8.06 1.38 -7.04
C THR A 42 6.94 0.35 -7.13
N ALA A 43 5.69 0.80 -7.14
CA ALA A 43 4.54 -0.09 -7.26
C ALA A 43 4.49 -0.72 -8.66
N LEU A 44 4.80 0.05 -9.70
CA LEU A 44 4.90 -0.47 -11.07
C LEU A 44 5.96 -1.58 -11.18
N ALA A 45 7.16 -1.34 -10.65
CA ALA A 45 8.21 -2.34 -10.64
C ALA A 45 7.81 -3.58 -9.83
N GLY A 46 7.25 -3.40 -8.63
CA GLY A 46 6.73 -4.49 -7.82
C GLY A 46 5.69 -5.33 -8.55
N ALA A 47 4.75 -4.70 -9.26
CA ALA A 47 3.73 -5.41 -10.04
C ALA A 47 4.34 -6.23 -11.18
N MET A 48 5.29 -5.66 -11.93
CA MET A 48 5.97 -6.39 -12.99
C MET A 48 6.78 -7.58 -12.46
N LEU A 49 7.44 -7.43 -11.31
CA LEU A 49 8.17 -8.52 -10.66
C LEU A 49 7.22 -9.63 -10.16
N ILE A 50 6.09 -9.27 -9.54
CA ILE A 50 5.07 -10.22 -9.08
C ILE A 50 4.52 -11.02 -10.26
N VAL A 51 4.21 -10.36 -11.38
CA VAL A 51 3.65 -11.02 -12.57
C VAL A 51 4.68 -11.89 -13.27
N SER A 52 5.93 -11.43 -13.36
CA SER A 52 6.98 -12.15 -14.10
C SER A 52 7.60 -13.30 -13.30
N TRP A 53 7.75 -13.14 -11.98
CA TRP A 53 8.37 -14.11 -11.08
C TRP A 53 7.59 -14.28 -9.77
N PRO A 54 6.34 -14.77 -9.81
CA PRO A 54 5.48 -14.88 -8.62
C PRO A 54 6.10 -15.76 -7.52
N SER A 55 6.78 -16.85 -7.89
CA SER A 55 7.45 -17.74 -6.93
C SER A 55 8.62 -17.10 -6.19
N ARG A 56 9.23 -16.05 -6.77
CA ARG A 56 10.33 -15.29 -6.16
C ARG A 56 9.84 -14.07 -5.39
N PHE A 57 8.57 -13.71 -5.52
CA PHE A 57 7.93 -12.62 -4.79
C PHE A 57 7.04 -13.14 -3.65
N ASP A 58 7.21 -14.42 -3.25
CA ASP A 58 6.45 -15.02 -2.16
C ASP A 58 7.19 -14.82 -0.81
N TYR A 59 6.61 -14.03 0.09
CA TYR A 59 7.21 -13.75 1.40
C TYR A 59 7.20 -14.96 2.34
N THR A 60 6.19 -15.81 2.24
CA THR A 60 6.08 -17.04 3.05
C THR A 60 7.16 -18.04 2.63
N ALA A 61 7.29 -18.28 1.32
CA ALA A 61 8.32 -19.18 0.79
C ALA A 61 9.73 -18.64 1.07
N ALA A 62 9.90 -17.31 1.10
CA ALA A 62 11.18 -16.67 1.35
C ALA A 62 11.76 -16.97 2.73
N LEU A 63 10.90 -17.18 3.72
CA LEU A 63 11.27 -17.37 5.11
C LEU A 63 11.03 -18.81 5.61
N ALA A 64 10.53 -19.71 4.75
CA ALA A 64 10.18 -21.08 5.10
C ALA A 64 11.33 -21.92 5.70
N GLY A 65 12.59 -21.56 5.44
CA GLY A 65 13.77 -22.24 5.99
C GLY A 65 14.21 -21.72 7.37
N PHE A 66 13.58 -20.68 7.89
CA PHE A 66 13.88 -20.12 9.20
C PHE A 66 12.88 -20.63 10.25
N ASN A 67 13.34 -20.81 11.48
CA ASN A 67 12.50 -21.12 12.62
C ASN A 67 12.61 -19.97 13.61
N LEU A 68 11.67 -19.03 13.53
CA LEU A 68 11.55 -17.90 14.45
C LEU A 68 10.41 -18.18 15.42
N ASP A 69 10.39 -17.52 16.57
CA ASP A 69 9.41 -17.72 17.64
C ASP A 69 7.96 -17.30 17.28
N PHE A 70 7.70 -16.96 16.01
CA PHE A 70 6.39 -16.56 15.49
C PHE A 70 6.05 -17.31 14.19
N LYS A 71 4.77 -17.28 13.81
CA LYS A 71 4.25 -18.05 12.68
C LYS A 71 4.88 -17.60 11.35
N MET A 72 5.48 -18.56 10.64
CA MET A 72 6.15 -18.42 9.34
C MET A 72 5.18 -18.38 8.14
N ILE A 73 4.02 -17.73 8.27
CA ILE A 73 3.04 -17.59 7.17
C ILE A 73 2.56 -16.15 7.13
N GLU A 74 2.30 -15.61 5.95
CA GLU A 74 1.68 -14.29 5.84
C GLU A 74 0.29 -14.26 6.51
N PRO A 75 -0.02 -13.28 7.38
CA PRO A 75 -1.29 -13.26 8.10
C PRO A 75 -2.52 -13.24 7.18
N ILE A 76 -2.49 -12.45 6.11
CA ILE A 76 -3.59 -12.39 5.13
C ILE A 76 -3.72 -13.69 4.34
N ARG A 77 -2.60 -14.36 4.03
CA ARG A 77 -2.61 -15.68 3.37
C ARG A 77 -3.34 -16.71 4.25
N LEU A 78 -3.04 -16.71 5.56
CA LEU A 78 -3.61 -17.65 6.51
C LEU A 78 -5.11 -17.44 6.70
N VAL A 79 -5.55 -16.18 6.84
CA VAL A 79 -6.99 -15.82 6.88
C VAL A 79 -7.70 -16.29 5.62
N LYS A 80 -7.11 -16.11 4.44
CA LYS A 80 -7.74 -16.51 3.20
C LYS A 80 -7.89 -18.04 3.08
N THR A 81 -6.99 -18.81 3.68
CA THR A 81 -7.05 -20.28 3.68
C THR A 81 -7.95 -20.87 4.76
N LEU A 82 -8.02 -20.26 5.94
CA LEU A 82 -8.67 -20.83 7.14
C LEU A 82 -9.86 -19.99 7.66
N GLY A 83 -10.18 -18.87 7.01
CA GLY A 83 -11.19 -17.91 7.48
C GLY A 83 -10.73 -17.14 8.72
N SER A 84 -11.68 -16.58 9.46
CA SER A 84 -11.40 -15.73 10.64
C SER A 84 -10.77 -16.47 11.82
N THR A 85 -10.89 -17.80 11.89
CA THR A 85 -10.21 -18.62 12.91
C THR A 85 -8.68 -18.49 12.86
N ALA A 86 -8.15 -18.08 11.70
CA ALA A 86 -6.75 -17.72 11.50
C ALA A 86 -6.24 -16.62 12.44
N GLU A 87 -7.12 -15.71 12.89
CA GLU A 87 -6.73 -14.57 13.72
C GLU A 87 -6.22 -15.01 15.08
N GLU A 88 -6.76 -16.08 15.64
CA GLU A 88 -6.33 -16.62 16.93
C GLU A 88 -4.87 -17.11 16.91
N SER A 89 -4.34 -17.41 15.71
CA SER A 89 -2.94 -17.80 15.54
C SER A 89 -1.96 -16.64 15.66
N TYR A 90 -2.44 -15.40 15.61
CA TYR A 90 -1.60 -14.20 15.68
C TYR A 90 -2.01 -13.31 16.85
N ARG A 91 -1.03 -12.91 17.65
CA ARG A 91 -1.24 -11.87 18.65
C ARG A 91 -1.14 -10.49 17.98
N LEU A 92 -2.12 -9.63 18.25
CA LEU A 92 -2.12 -8.25 17.71
C LEU A 92 -0.86 -7.47 18.11
N MET A 93 -0.34 -7.69 19.32
CA MET A 93 0.90 -7.05 19.78
C MET A 93 2.11 -7.49 18.95
N ASP A 94 2.19 -8.78 18.61
CA ASP A 94 3.25 -9.33 17.77
C ASP A 94 3.19 -8.75 16.36
N MET A 95 1.98 -8.61 15.79
CA MET A 95 1.79 -7.95 14.50
C MET A 95 2.19 -6.46 14.54
N PHE A 96 1.85 -5.76 15.63
CA PHE A 96 2.19 -4.35 15.82
C PHE A 96 3.71 -4.12 15.95
N LEU A 97 4.41 -5.00 16.68
CA LEU A 97 5.87 -4.98 16.78
C LEU A 97 6.57 -5.47 15.50
N GLY A 98 5.84 -6.13 14.61
CA GLY A 98 6.32 -6.60 13.32
C GLY A 98 6.84 -8.03 13.31
N HIS A 99 6.49 -8.84 14.32
CA HIS A 99 6.68 -10.30 14.34
C HIS A 99 5.63 -11.00 13.46
N GLN A 100 5.63 -10.66 12.16
CA GLN A 100 4.79 -11.27 11.14
C GLN A 100 5.56 -11.37 9.84
N ILE A 101 5.17 -12.31 8.97
CA ILE A 101 5.80 -12.47 7.66
C ILE A 101 5.21 -11.46 6.67
N ALA A 102 6.08 -10.66 6.06
CA ALA A 102 5.78 -9.78 4.92
C ALA A 102 7.06 -9.51 4.11
N GLY A 103 7.04 -8.52 3.22
CA GLY A 103 8.25 -7.98 2.59
C GLY A 103 9.28 -7.50 3.62
N ALA A 104 10.53 -7.37 3.20
CA ALA A 104 11.70 -7.16 4.06
C ALA A 104 11.56 -6.03 5.11
N GLY A 105 10.75 -5.00 4.85
CA GLY A 105 10.45 -3.94 5.82
C GLY A 105 8.97 -3.62 5.98
N ASN A 106 8.07 -4.40 5.39
CA ASN A 106 6.65 -4.06 5.35
C ASN A 106 5.90 -4.49 6.61
N ALA A 107 6.37 -5.54 7.28
CA ALA A 107 5.79 -6.06 8.50
C ALA A 107 5.98 -5.14 9.71
N MET A 108 6.96 -4.23 9.67
CA MET A 108 7.41 -3.41 10.79
C MET A 108 6.47 -2.23 11.09
N VAL A 109 5.24 -2.54 11.51
CA VAL A 109 4.15 -1.57 11.71
C VAL A 109 4.56 -0.41 12.63
N LEU A 110 5.13 -0.70 13.80
CA LEU A 110 5.56 0.34 14.74
C LEU A 110 6.54 1.33 14.09
N TYR A 111 7.57 0.84 13.42
CA TYR A 111 8.59 1.69 12.79
C TYR A 111 8.03 2.46 11.58
N LEU A 112 7.13 1.85 10.82
CA LEU A 112 6.43 2.52 9.72
C LEU A 112 5.48 3.60 10.21
N LEU A 113 4.81 3.40 11.35
CA LEU A 113 3.97 4.43 11.98
C LEU A 113 4.81 5.60 12.49
N ILE A 114 5.95 5.33 13.13
CA ILE A 114 6.87 6.38 13.58
C ILE A 114 7.38 7.18 12.37
N GLY A 115 7.81 6.50 11.30
CA GLY A 115 8.24 7.16 10.06
C GLY A 115 7.12 7.94 9.38
N GLY A 116 5.90 7.39 9.33
CA GLY A 116 4.73 8.06 8.77
C GLY A 116 4.32 9.30 9.56
N LEU A 117 4.34 9.22 10.89
CA LEU A 117 4.06 10.35 11.77
C LEU A 117 5.14 11.45 11.64
N PHE A 118 6.40 11.05 11.49
CA PHE A 118 7.49 11.99 11.19
C PHE A 118 7.25 12.73 9.87
N LEU A 119 6.81 12.04 8.81
CA LEU A 119 6.49 12.68 7.52
C LEU A 119 5.30 13.64 7.61
N LEU A 120 4.28 13.31 8.42
CA LEU A 120 3.17 14.20 8.72
C LEU A 120 3.63 15.45 9.48
N ALA A 121 4.48 15.28 10.49
CA ALA A 121 5.06 16.39 11.26
C ALA A 121 5.93 17.29 10.38
N ALA A 122 6.70 16.70 9.46
CA ALA A 122 7.50 17.40 8.46
C ALA A 122 6.66 18.05 7.34
N ARG A 123 5.35 17.87 7.34
CA ARG A 123 4.40 18.37 6.32
C ARG A 123 4.74 17.98 4.89
N GLN A 124 5.41 16.84 4.71
CA GLN A 124 5.72 16.28 3.39
C GLN A 124 4.53 15.53 2.80
N ILE A 125 3.74 14.88 3.66
CA ILE A 125 2.49 14.22 3.29
C ILE A 125 1.31 14.90 4.00
N SER A 126 0.15 14.90 3.35
CA SER A 126 -1.09 15.34 3.98
C SER A 126 -1.69 14.21 4.83
N TRP A 127 -2.43 14.56 5.88
CA TRP A 127 -3.13 13.57 6.71
C TRP A 127 -4.40 13.01 6.04
N HIS A 128 -4.97 13.71 5.07
CA HIS A 128 -6.23 13.34 4.40
C HIS A 128 -6.12 11.98 3.69
N ILE A 129 -5.00 11.71 2.99
CA ILE A 129 -4.81 10.46 2.25
C ILE A 129 -4.60 9.27 3.20
N PRO A 130 -3.65 9.29 4.17
CA PRO A 130 -3.47 8.18 5.11
C PRO A 130 -4.73 7.90 5.94
N VAL A 131 -5.40 8.93 6.45
CA VAL A 131 -6.63 8.74 7.24
C VAL A 131 -7.76 8.20 6.36
N GLY A 132 -7.92 8.71 5.14
CA GLY A 132 -8.88 8.17 4.18
C GLY A 132 -8.60 6.69 3.88
N PHE A 133 -7.34 6.32 3.68
CA PHE A 133 -6.94 4.93 3.40
C PHE A 133 -7.23 3.99 4.56
N LEU A 134 -6.84 4.35 5.78
CA LEU A 134 -7.13 3.54 6.98
C LEU A 134 -8.63 3.45 7.25
N ALA A 135 -9.39 4.54 7.04
CA ALA A 135 -10.84 4.53 7.15
C ALA A 135 -11.49 3.63 6.10
N GLY A 136 -11.00 3.67 4.85
CA GLY A 136 -11.46 2.80 3.77
C GLY A 136 -11.26 1.33 4.10
N VAL A 137 -10.06 0.96 4.59
CA VAL A 137 -9.77 -0.40 5.08
C VAL A 137 -10.72 -0.76 6.22
N ALA A 138 -10.76 0.03 7.28
CA ALA A 138 -11.58 -0.26 8.46
C ALA A 138 -13.07 -0.44 8.12
N LEU A 139 -13.62 0.44 7.27
CA LEU A 139 -15.02 0.40 6.87
C LEU A 139 -15.36 -0.84 6.05
N THR A 140 -14.54 -1.18 5.06
CA THR A 140 -14.79 -2.37 4.22
C THR A 140 -14.53 -3.66 4.98
N SER A 141 -13.48 -3.73 5.79
CA SER A 141 -13.24 -4.89 6.66
C SER A 141 -14.39 -5.11 7.64
N PHE A 142 -14.87 -4.05 8.27
CA PHE A 142 -16.01 -4.13 9.18
C PHE A 142 -17.28 -4.59 8.46
N ALA A 143 -17.58 -4.04 7.28
CA ALA A 143 -18.74 -4.43 6.49
C ALA A 143 -18.68 -5.90 6.04
N LEU A 144 -17.51 -6.39 5.58
CA LEU A 144 -17.33 -7.78 5.18
C LEU A 144 -17.41 -8.73 6.37
N HIS A 145 -16.77 -8.38 7.49
CA HIS A 145 -16.85 -9.17 8.71
C HIS A 145 -18.29 -9.22 9.27
N ALA A 146 -19.05 -8.13 9.18
CA ALA A 146 -20.46 -8.12 9.57
C ALA A 146 -21.34 -8.99 8.66
N TYR A 147 -20.99 -9.10 7.37
CA TYR A 147 -21.71 -9.96 6.42
C TYR A 147 -21.41 -11.45 6.63
N ASN A 148 -20.14 -11.83 6.79
CA ASN A 148 -19.73 -13.20 7.08
C ASN A 148 -18.53 -13.24 8.05
N PRO A 149 -18.79 -13.35 9.37
CA PRO A 149 -17.75 -13.36 10.39
C PRO A 149 -16.79 -14.55 10.31
N SER A 150 -17.17 -15.64 9.63
CA SER A 150 -16.35 -16.85 9.53
C SER A 150 -15.29 -16.79 8.42
N LEU A 151 -15.50 -15.95 7.40
CA LEU A 151 -14.65 -15.90 6.21
C LEU A 151 -13.69 -14.71 6.20
N PHE A 152 -14.10 -13.57 6.74
CA PHE A 152 -13.33 -12.34 6.66
C PHE A 152 -12.68 -11.98 7.99
N ALA A 153 -11.53 -11.34 7.91
CA ALA A 153 -10.81 -10.83 9.08
C ALA A 153 -11.48 -9.60 9.69
N THR A 154 -11.28 -9.42 10.99
CA THR A 154 -11.57 -8.23 11.76
C THR A 154 -10.80 -7.03 11.22
N ALA A 155 -11.39 -5.83 11.30
CA ALA A 155 -10.77 -4.59 10.85
C ALA A 155 -9.39 -4.32 11.47
N GLN A 156 -9.22 -4.62 12.78
CA GLN A 156 -7.95 -4.42 13.48
C GLN A 156 -6.83 -5.30 12.90
N PHE A 157 -7.14 -6.56 12.60
CA PHE A 157 -6.20 -7.48 11.99
C PHE A 157 -5.77 -6.97 10.61
N GLN A 158 -6.73 -6.56 9.76
CA GLN A 158 -6.43 -6.12 8.41
C GLN A 158 -5.65 -4.79 8.35
N LEU A 159 -5.83 -3.91 9.34
CA LEU A 159 -5.04 -2.69 9.50
C LEU A 159 -3.58 -2.97 9.86
N LEU A 160 -3.34 -3.93 10.75
CA LEU A 160 -1.99 -4.30 11.20
C LEU A 160 -1.30 -5.32 10.27
N ALA A 161 -2.04 -5.97 9.38
CA ALA A 161 -1.52 -7.03 8.55
C ALA A 161 -0.71 -6.52 7.34
N GLY A 162 0.47 -7.11 7.17
CA GLY A 162 1.28 -6.98 5.96
C GLY A 162 1.65 -5.53 5.66
N SER A 163 1.41 -5.07 4.43
CA SER A 163 1.88 -3.76 3.97
C SER A 163 0.85 -2.62 4.06
N THR A 164 -0.23 -2.77 4.84
CA THR A 164 -1.30 -1.75 4.94
C THR A 164 -0.76 -0.39 5.39
N ILE A 165 0.04 -0.36 6.46
CA ILE A 165 0.61 0.88 7.00
C ILE A 165 1.65 1.47 6.04
N LEU A 166 2.47 0.64 5.40
CA LEU A 166 3.38 1.11 4.36
C LEU A 166 2.59 1.80 3.23
N ALA A 167 1.50 1.18 2.78
CA ALA A 167 0.65 1.74 1.73
C ALA A 167 0.10 3.12 2.12
N ALA A 168 -0.47 3.21 3.32
CA ALA A 168 -1.13 4.40 3.83
C ALA A 168 -0.20 5.61 3.89
N PHE A 169 1.06 5.43 4.32
CA PHE A 169 1.98 6.53 4.60
C PHE A 169 3.06 6.76 3.54
N PHE A 170 3.45 5.75 2.76
CA PHE A 170 4.63 5.82 1.89
C PHE A 170 4.37 5.54 0.41
N LEU A 171 3.24 4.90 0.05
CA LEU A 171 2.96 4.56 -1.35
C LEU A 171 1.81 5.39 -1.95
N VAL A 172 0.68 5.46 -1.24
CA VAL A 172 -0.50 6.21 -1.73
C VAL A 172 -0.30 7.74 -1.68
N PRO A 173 0.31 8.35 -0.65
CA PRO A 173 0.45 9.81 -0.58
C PRO A 173 1.63 10.36 -1.39
N ASP A 174 1.92 9.81 -2.58
CA ASP A 174 2.98 10.34 -3.45
C ASP A 174 2.54 11.61 -4.18
N HIS A 175 3.31 12.69 -3.99
CA HIS A 175 3.04 14.05 -4.47
C HIS A 175 2.78 14.19 -5.98
N THR A 176 3.30 13.28 -6.80
CA THR A 176 3.18 13.37 -8.27
C THR A 176 1.94 12.66 -8.80
N THR A 177 1.44 11.65 -8.09
CA THR A 177 0.30 10.84 -8.53
C THR A 177 -0.97 11.14 -7.75
N SER A 178 -0.86 11.76 -6.57
CA SER A 178 -2.01 12.04 -5.71
C SER A 178 -2.77 13.31 -6.14
N PRO A 179 -4.10 13.37 -5.91
CA PRO A 179 -4.91 14.56 -6.14
C PRO A 179 -4.44 15.78 -5.33
N VAL A 180 -4.74 16.99 -5.82
CA VAL A 180 -4.31 18.25 -5.16
C VAL A 180 -5.35 18.85 -4.21
N ASN A 181 -6.61 18.47 -4.34
CA ASN A 181 -7.72 19.02 -3.58
C ASN A 181 -8.09 18.14 -2.36
N LEU A 182 -8.48 18.77 -1.24
CA LEU A 182 -8.75 18.10 0.02
C LEU A 182 -9.80 16.97 -0.08
N LEU A 183 -10.89 17.20 -0.81
CA LEU A 183 -11.95 16.19 -1.00
C LEU A 183 -11.47 15.01 -1.87
N PRO A 184 -10.94 15.21 -3.10
CA PRO A 184 -10.32 14.14 -3.89
C PRO A 184 -9.21 13.38 -3.16
N MET A 185 -8.40 14.04 -2.34
CA MET A 185 -7.33 13.41 -1.55
C MET A 185 -7.91 12.39 -0.56
N PHE A 186 -8.93 12.77 0.19
CA PHE A 186 -9.59 11.87 1.13
C PHE A 186 -10.28 10.70 0.40
N LEU A 187 -10.99 11.00 -0.70
CA LEU A 187 -11.65 9.97 -1.52
C LEU A 187 -10.66 9.00 -2.16
N SER A 188 -9.50 9.48 -2.64
CA SER A 188 -8.41 8.64 -3.15
C SER A 188 -7.94 7.64 -2.10
N GLY A 189 -7.69 8.13 -0.88
CA GLY A 189 -7.34 7.27 0.25
C GLY A 189 -8.43 6.23 0.51
N LEU A 190 -9.68 6.69 0.69
CA LEU A 190 -10.83 5.84 0.98
C LEU A 190 -11.03 4.75 -0.06
N ILE A 191 -11.04 5.11 -1.35
CA ILE A 191 -11.14 4.16 -2.47
C ILE A 191 -9.97 3.18 -2.46
N GLY A 192 -8.75 3.65 -2.20
CA GLY A 192 -7.59 2.77 -2.05
C GLY A 192 -7.75 1.74 -0.94
N GLY A 193 -8.18 2.17 0.25
CA GLY A 193 -8.43 1.27 1.37
C GLY A 193 -9.49 0.22 1.05
N MET A 194 -10.58 0.63 0.40
CA MET A 194 -11.65 -0.30 -0.03
C MET A 194 -11.14 -1.31 -1.06
N ILE A 195 -10.42 -0.85 -2.09
CA ILE A 195 -9.84 -1.71 -3.11
C ILE A 195 -8.85 -2.71 -2.50
N LEU A 196 -8.02 -2.28 -1.54
CA LEU A 196 -7.11 -3.19 -0.84
C LEU A 196 -7.84 -4.35 -0.18
N VAL A 197 -8.90 -4.05 0.59
CA VAL A 197 -9.67 -5.09 1.27
C VAL A 197 -10.33 -6.03 0.27
N LEU A 198 -10.92 -5.50 -0.80
CA LEU A 198 -11.52 -6.31 -1.86
C LEU A 198 -10.49 -7.22 -2.55
N ILE A 199 -9.29 -6.72 -2.84
CA ILE A 199 -8.23 -7.54 -3.43
C ILE A 199 -7.81 -8.64 -2.46
N ARG A 200 -7.59 -8.33 -1.18
CA ARG A 200 -7.20 -9.33 -0.16
C ARG A 200 -8.24 -10.42 0.02
N SER A 201 -9.52 -10.07 -0.10
CA SER A 201 -10.65 -11.00 0.04
C SER A 201 -10.88 -11.87 -1.19
N PHE A 202 -10.85 -11.28 -2.40
CA PHE A 202 -11.32 -11.95 -3.63
C PHE A 202 -10.22 -12.28 -4.64
N SER A 203 -9.10 -11.56 -4.66
CA SER A 203 -8.02 -11.79 -5.65
C SER A 203 -7.12 -12.94 -5.26
N HIS A 204 -6.51 -13.65 -6.21
CA HIS A 204 -5.54 -14.71 -5.94
C HIS A 204 -4.29 -14.20 -5.18
N HIS A 205 -3.92 -12.93 -5.34
CA HIS A 205 -2.78 -12.32 -4.65
C HIS A 205 -3.11 -11.95 -3.21
N TYR A 206 -2.24 -12.34 -2.26
CA TYR A 206 -2.51 -12.22 -0.82
C TYR A 206 -2.39 -10.78 -0.28
N ASP A 207 -1.29 -10.06 -0.53
CA ASP A 207 -1.09 -8.74 0.09
C ASP A 207 -1.85 -7.61 -0.63
N GLY A 208 -1.93 -7.65 -1.96
CA GLY A 208 -2.77 -6.78 -2.80
C GLY A 208 -2.36 -5.31 -2.91
N VAL A 209 -1.57 -4.78 -1.97
CA VAL A 209 -1.22 -3.34 -1.87
C VAL A 209 -0.63 -2.75 -3.14
N ILE A 210 0.30 -3.46 -3.79
CA ILE A 210 0.96 -2.94 -5.00
C ILE A 210 -0.07 -2.67 -6.10
N PHE A 211 -1.02 -3.58 -6.29
CA PHE A 211 -2.08 -3.43 -7.29
C PHE A 211 -3.08 -2.34 -6.88
N THR A 212 -3.42 -2.26 -5.59
CA THR A 212 -4.25 -1.17 -5.06
C THR A 212 -3.64 0.20 -5.38
N VAL A 213 -2.36 0.41 -5.10
CA VAL A 213 -1.67 1.69 -5.34
C VAL A 213 -1.71 2.04 -6.82
N LEU A 214 -1.50 1.07 -7.71
CA LEU A 214 -1.58 1.30 -9.16
C LEU A 214 -3.00 1.68 -9.60
N LEU A 215 -4.03 0.98 -9.10
CA LEU A 215 -5.42 1.28 -9.43
C LEU A 215 -5.84 2.67 -8.94
N VAL A 216 -5.49 3.04 -7.71
CA VAL A 216 -5.78 4.37 -7.17
C VAL A 216 -5.10 5.46 -7.99
N ASN A 217 -3.84 5.29 -8.36
CA ASN A 217 -3.12 6.26 -9.20
C ASN A 217 -3.79 6.46 -10.56
N ILE A 218 -4.35 5.40 -11.16
CA ILE A 218 -5.11 5.51 -12.41
C ILE A 218 -6.45 6.24 -12.19
N CYS A 219 -7.06 6.09 -11.01
CA CYS A 219 -8.30 6.78 -10.65
C CYS A 219 -8.09 8.25 -10.26
N ASN A 220 -6.90 8.64 -9.79
CA ASN A 220 -6.64 9.98 -9.27
C ASN A 220 -6.97 11.13 -10.25
N PRO A 221 -6.62 11.04 -11.56
CA PRO A 221 -7.04 12.05 -12.54
C PRO A 221 -8.57 12.21 -12.68
N LEU A 222 -9.33 11.15 -12.43
CA LEU A 222 -10.81 11.21 -12.42
C LEU A 222 -11.30 11.88 -11.13
N LEU A 223 -10.65 11.61 -10.00
CA LEU A 223 -10.98 12.24 -8.72
C LEU A 223 -10.65 13.73 -8.72
N ASP A 224 -9.59 14.17 -9.39
CA ASP A 224 -9.24 15.60 -9.53
C ASP A 224 -10.30 16.41 -10.29
N ARG A 225 -11.12 15.76 -11.13
CA ARG A 225 -12.28 16.41 -11.78
C ARG A 225 -13.42 16.70 -10.81
N ILE A 226 -13.38 16.14 -9.60
CA ILE A 226 -14.38 16.37 -8.56
C ILE A 226 -13.99 17.65 -7.81
N ALA A 227 -14.84 18.67 -7.93
CA ALA A 227 -14.63 20.01 -7.34
C ALA A 227 -13.31 20.68 -7.78
N PRO A 228 -13.13 20.97 -9.09
CA PRO A 228 -11.97 21.72 -9.54
C PRO A 228 -12.00 23.11 -8.90
N LYS A 229 -10.96 23.49 -8.16
CA LYS A 229 -10.81 24.87 -7.71
C LYS A 229 -10.64 25.74 -8.95
N PRO A 230 -11.53 26.71 -9.21
CA PRO A 230 -11.34 27.62 -10.32
C PRO A 230 -10.03 28.38 -10.12
N ILE A 231 -9.18 28.41 -11.14
CA ILE A 231 -8.04 29.31 -11.18
C ILE A 231 -8.64 30.72 -11.21
N VAL A 232 -8.66 31.39 -10.07
CA VAL A 232 -9.00 32.81 -10.03
C VAL A 232 -7.87 33.50 -10.78
N LYS A 233 -8.12 33.89 -12.04
CA LYS A 233 -7.26 34.83 -12.76
C LYS A 233 -7.16 36.05 -11.86
N ARG A 234 -6.00 36.30 -11.25
CA ARG A 234 -5.69 37.62 -10.74
C ARG A 234 -5.72 38.54 -11.96
N GLU A 235 -6.75 39.37 -12.04
CA GLU A 235 -6.75 40.49 -12.97
C GLU A 235 -5.48 41.28 -12.66
N VAL A 236 -4.61 41.36 -13.66
CA VAL A 236 -3.47 42.26 -13.63
C VAL A 236 -4.10 43.65 -13.62
N VAL A 237 -4.14 44.28 -12.46
CA VAL A 237 -4.47 45.71 -12.34
C VAL A 237 -3.42 46.43 -13.17
N GLN A 238 -3.79 46.82 -14.40
CA GLN A 238 -3.05 47.77 -15.20
C GLN A 238 -3.26 49.14 -14.55
N ASP A 239 -2.39 49.48 -13.61
CA ASP A 239 -2.19 50.88 -13.21
C ASP A 239 -1.43 51.56 -14.35
N ALA A 240 -2.13 52.39 -15.13
CA ALA A 240 -1.59 53.33 -16.10
C ALA A 240 -2.34 54.66 -15.99
#